data_AF-A0A3B9V1M3-F1
#
_entry.id   AF-A0A3B9V1M3-F1
#
_cell.length_a   1.000
_cell.length_b   1.000
_cell.length_c   1.000
_cell.angle_alpha   90.00
_cell.angle_beta   90.00
_cell.angle_gamma   90.00
#
_symmetry.space_group_name_H-M   'P 1'
#
loop_
_entity.id
_entity.type
_entity.pdbx_description
1 polymer ?
#
loop_
_entity_poly.entity_id
_entity_poly.type
_entity_poly.pdbx_seq_one_letter_code
_entity_poly.pdbx_strand_id
1 'polypeptide(L)' 'LVAFSGGVDSTVLLHALSQQLPPHRLLALHVDHSIQAGSGGWAMHCVKVCNQWGIHICKTVLTPTT' A
#
# COMPACT_ATOMS: atom_id res chain seq x y z
N LEU A 1 -3.05 8.51 6.89
CA LEU A 1 -3.31 7.17 6.31
C LEU A 1 -3.60 7.35 4.83
N VAL A 2 -3.02 6.51 3.97
CA VAL A 2 -3.15 6.62 2.50
C VAL A 2 -3.55 5.26 1.95
N ALA A 3 -4.62 5.21 1.16
CA ALA A 3 -4.99 3.99 0.44
C ALA A 3 -3.96 3.73 -0.66
N PHE A 4 -3.33 2.55 -0.63
CA PHE A 4 -2.24 2.20 -1.51
C PHE A 4 -2.47 0.84 -2.17
N SER A 5 -2.88 0.87 -3.43
CA SER A 5 -3.15 -0.33 -4.23
C SER A 5 -1.90 -0.86 -4.95
N GLY A 6 -0.85 -0.03 -5.09
CA GLY A 6 0.32 -0.32 -5.93
C GLY A 6 0.17 0.17 -7.37
N GLY A 7 -0.96 0.79 -7.73
CA GLY A 7 -1.17 1.45 -9.02
C GLY A 7 -0.50 2.83 -9.09
N VAL A 8 -0.30 3.34 -10.30
CA VAL A 8 0.49 4.55 -10.56
C VAL A 8 0.02 5.77 -9.77
N ASP A 9 -1.29 6.01 -9.70
CA ASP A 9 -1.86 7.17 -9.02
C ASP A 9 -1.57 7.12 -7.52
N SER A 10 -1.81 5.96 -6.90
CA SER A 10 -1.56 5.74 -5.48
C SER A 10 -0.08 5.81 -5.12
N THR A 11 0.80 5.38 -6.04
CA THR A 11 2.25 5.46 -5.90
C THR A 11 2.73 6.90 -5.96
N VAL A 12 2.26 7.69 -6.94
CA VAL A 12 2.61 9.11 -7.07
C VAL A 12 2.11 9.91 -5.87
N LEU A 13 0.88 9.67 -5.42
CA LEU A 13 0.33 10.31 -4.21
C LEU A 13 1.17 10.00 -2.97
N LEU A 14 1.47 8.72 -2.73
CA LEU A 14 2.26 8.30 -1.57
C LEU A 14 3.68 8.88 -1.62
N HIS A 15 4.30 8.90 -2.80
CA HIS A 15 5.61 9.50 -3.01
C HIS A 15 5.61 11.01 -2.76
N ALA A 16 4.65 11.75 -3.32
CA ALA A 16 4.53 13.19 -3.11
C ALA A 16 4.36 13.52 -1.62
N LEU A 17 3.56 12.74 -0.89
CA LEU A 17 3.39 12.88 0.55
C LEU A 17 4.67 12.54 1.32
N SER A 18 5.45 11.54 0.88
CA SER A 18 6.73 11.19 1.52
C SER A 18 7.80 12.26 1.37
N GLN A 19 7.69 13.14 0.37
CA GLN A 19 8.57 14.30 0.24
C GLN A 19 8.19 15.46 1.16
N GLN A 20 6.92 15.52 1.60
CA GLN A 20 6.39 16.64 2.39
C GLN A 20 6.24 16.31 3.87
N LEU A 21 6.12 15.02 4.21
CA LEU A 21 5.87 14.55 5.56
C LEU A 21 6.95 13.53 5.95
N PRO A 22 7.40 13.55 7.22
CA PRO A 22 8.35 12.55 7.66
C PRO A 22 7.71 11.15 7.65
N PRO A 23 8.47 10.07 7.37
CA PRO A 23 7.91 8.74 7.13
C PRO A 23 7.04 8.19 8.27
N HIS A 24 7.38 8.51 9.53
CA HIS A 24 6.62 8.08 10.71
C HIS A 24 5.21 8.69 10.81
N ARG A 25 4.90 9.74 10.03
CA ARG A 25 3.55 10.32 9.92
C ARG A 25 2.73 9.72 8.78
N LEU A 26 3.31 8.82 8.00
CA LEU A 26 2.66 8.16 6.87
C LEU A 26 2.40 6.69 7.21
N LEU A 27 1.19 6.27 6.87
CA LEU A 27 0.75 4.87 6.95
C LEU A 27 0.02 4.53 5.66
N ALA A 28 0.59 3.63 4.88
CA ALA A 28 -0.03 3.06 3.69
C ALA A 28 -0.94 1.89 4.09
N LEU A 29 -2.13 1.83 3.53
CA LEU A 29 -3.07 0.71 3.70
C LEU A 29 -3.30 0.04 2.35
N HIS A 30 -2.91 -1.22 2.25
CA HIS A 30 -3.20 -2.07 1.09
C HIS A 30 -4.33 -3.04 1.44
N VAL A 31 -5.36 -3.05 0.61
CA VAL A 31 -6.50 -3.97 0.72
C VAL A 31 -6.44 -4.94 -0.44
N ASP A 32 -6.19 -6.22 -0.15
CA ASP A 32 -6.28 -7.27 -1.14
C ASP A 32 -7.72 -7.77 -1.21
N HIS A 33 -8.36 -7.55 -2.37
CA HIS A 33 -9.73 -8.01 -2.62
C HIS A 33 -9.82 -9.48 -3.02
N SER A 34 -8.70 -10.19 -3.24
CA SER A 34 -8.64 -11.60 -3.65
C SER A 34 -9.43 -11.93 -4.93
N ILE A 35 -9.73 -10.94 -5.77
CA ILE A 35 -10.53 -11.09 -7.00
C ILE A 35 -9.77 -11.86 -8.09
N GLN A 36 -8.43 -11.83 -8.06
CA GLN A 36 -7.60 -12.38 -9.14
C GLN A 36 -6.55 -13.35 -8.57
N ALA A 37 -6.42 -14.53 -9.19
CA ALA A 37 -5.36 -15.49 -8.89
C ALA A 37 -4.00 -14.85 -9.20
N GLY A 38 -3.33 -14.31 -8.18
CA GLY A 38 -2.12 -13.49 -8.31
C GLY A 38 -2.12 -12.20 -7.48
N SER A 39 -3.21 -11.89 -6.76
CA SER A 39 -3.34 -10.68 -5.94
C SER A 39 -2.23 -10.50 -4.90
N GLY A 40 -1.70 -11.59 -4.35
CA GLY A 40 -0.57 -11.56 -3.42
C GLY A 40 0.71 -10.90 -3.98
N GLY A 41 0.89 -10.89 -5.30
CA GLY A 41 1.97 -10.17 -5.96
C GLY A 41 1.92 -8.65 -5.72
N TRP A 42 0.72 -8.09 -5.69
CA TRP A 42 0.49 -6.65 -5.45
C TRP A 42 0.78 -6.27 -4.00
N ALA A 43 0.38 -7.10 -3.05
CA ALA A 43 0.70 -6.90 -1.65
C ALA A 43 2.23 -6.90 -1.40
N MET A 44 2.98 -7.81 -2.06
CA MET A 44 4.44 -7.82 -1.99
C MET A 44 5.08 -6.59 -2.66
N HIS A 45 4.54 -6.16 -3.81
CA HIS A 45 4.98 -4.94 -4.48
C HIS A 45 4.82 -3.72 -3.56
N CYS A 46 3.65 -3.56 -2.93
CA CYS A 46 3.37 -2.45 -2.04
C CYS A 46 4.32 -2.40 -0.84
N VAL A 47 4.64 -3.56 -0.24
CA VAL A 47 5.61 -3.65 0.86
C VAL A 47 7.00 -3.23 0.41
N LYS A 48 7.46 -3.67 -0.76
CA LYS A 48 8.78 -3.27 -1.29
C LYS A 48 8.88 -1.76 -1.47
N VAL A 49 7.86 -1.13 -2.05
CA VAL A 49 7.83 0.33 -2.25
C VAL A 49 7.86 1.07 -0.91
N CYS A 50 7.00 0.68 0.05
CA CYS A 50 6.95 1.36 1.35
C CYS A 50 8.25 1.20 2.13
N ASN A 51 8.88 0.01 2.10
CA ASN A 51 10.17 -0.23 2.74
C ASN A 51 11.29 0.63 2.14
N GLN A 52 11.31 0.83 0.82
CA GLN A 52 12.30 1.71 0.16
C GLN A 52 12.19 3.16 0.61
N TRP A 53 10.97 3.61 0.96
CA TRP A 53 10.72 4.98 1.40
C TRP A 53 10.65 5.14 2.92
N GLY A 54 10.86 4.06 3.69
CA GLY A 54 10.78 4.05 5.15
C GLY A 54 9.37 4.28 5.70
N ILE A 55 8.33 4.06 4.89
CA ILE A 55 6.93 4.29 5.24
C ILE A 55 6.33 3.02 5.85
N HIS A 56 5.56 3.16 6.92
CA HIS A 56 4.83 2.03 7.48
C HIS A 56 3.69 1.59 6.54
N ILE A 57 3.49 0.28 6.44
CA ILE A 57 2.42 -0.31 5.63
C ILE A 57 1.62 -1.35 6.43
N CYS A 58 0.30 -1.25 6.36
CA CYS A 58 -0.64 -2.26 6.82
C CYS A 58 -1.27 -2.95 5.60
N LYS A 59 -1.41 -4.28 5.67
CA LYS A 59 -2.06 -5.08 4.65
C LYS A 59 -3.25 -5.79 5.27
N THR A 60 -4.39 -5.75 4.61
CA THR A 60 -5.57 -6.54 4.98
C THR A 60 -6.09 -7.28 3.76
N VAL A 61 -6.70 -8.44 3.99
CA VAL A 61 -7.37 -9.22 2.95
C VAL A 61 -8.86 -9.18 3.25
N LEU A 62 -9.67 -8.80 2.28
CA LEU A 62 -11.13 -8.89 2.42
C LEU A 62 -11.55 -10.33 2.16
N THR A 63 -11.72 -11.10 3.25
CA THR A 63 -12.47 -12.35 3.19
C THR A 63 -13.96 -12.01 3.23
N PRO A 64 -14.77 -12.43 2.24
CA PRO A 64 -16.21 -12.22 2.32
C PRO A 64 -16.75 -12.95 3.56
N THR A 65 -17.38 -12.20 4.46
CA THR A 65 -18.09 -12.75 5.62
C THR A 65 -19.34 -13.45 5.10
N THR A 66 -19.34 -14.78 5.07
CA THR A 66 -20.55 -15.60 4.94
C THR A 66 -21.35 -15.61 6.22
#